data_AF-A0A180GUF3-F1
#
_entry.id   AF-A0A180GUF3-F1
#
_cell.length_a   1.000
_cell.length_b   1.000
_cell.length_c   1.000
_cell.angle_alpha   90.00
_cell.angle_beta   90.00
_cell.angle_gamma   90.00
#
_symmetry.space_group_name_H-M   'P 1'
#
loop_
_entity.id
_entity.type
_entity.pdbx_description
1 polymer ?
#
loop_
_entity_poly.entity_id
_entity_poly.type
_entity_poly.pdbx_seq_one_letter_code
_entity_poly.pdbx_strand_id
1 'polypeptide(L)'
;MAFLGLSLVTWQTLLIIGFPFIWGSLSRIRAILRFIRDPFKKSPASHPNPVSTSKRAPEVSPPRRYMRPQTFFLGFVLLAHWVRFLSTNPRQSNPFRQTSLLLNVPSTTLVSSVERYYRSKGINETPYEQARLIQKLNTLDARLVYSTVGPDPFLHCGWCRPPSSKVSGSDHLFFTLSRLVLQYATVLLVVGIMTTGASQRGMKRRVWRARLALLSIFYFAVEAAILSVLIFFLSLSASVNDSRTTWEALFSLRAAFFSLILIASWWAVISEPPRELLSPINKTGVGLATVAANLEGLVNRLRLTTLQRSALMKDGSYRAQIHEHWENVERQACRASSNPTIQTMKHTMGLSSSENLNHQSRDQLRSWIDNVYPEPSFSSY
;
A
#
# COMPACT_ATOMS: atom_id res chain seq x y z
N MET A 1 -41.60 5.35 9.42
CA MET A 1 -40.90 6.50 8.80
C MET A 1 -39.44 6.13 8.63
N ALA A 2 -39.05 5.65 7.44
CA ALA A 2 -37.73 5.08 7.18
C ALA A 2 -36.81 6.13 6.54
N PHE A 3 -35.78 6.57 7.26
CA PHE A 3 -34.70 7.34 6.65
C PHE A 3 -33.77 6.33 5.95
N LEU A 4 -33.69 6.42 4.61
CA LEU A 4 -32.80 5.64 3.71
C LEU A 4 -33.09 4.14 3.50
N GLY A 5 -34.28 3.62 3.86
CA GLY A 5 -34.73 2.29 3.38
C GLY A 5 -33.92 1.08 3.87
N LEU A 6 -33.08 1.26 4.89
CA LEU A 6 -32.36 0.18 5.59
C LEU A 6 -33.17 -0.27 6.82
N SER A 7 -33.26 -1.58 7.06
CA SER A 7 -34.00 -2.12 8.20
C SER A 7 -33.36 -1.70 9.54
N LEU A 8 -34.17 -1.56 10.60
CA LEU A 8 -33.70 -1.14 11.92
C LEU A 8 -32.56 -2.04 12.45
N VAL A 9 -32.64 -3.33 12.11
CA VAL A 9 -31.64 -4.36 12.45
C VAL A 9 -30.31 -4.10 11.73
N THR A 10 -30.34 -3.70 10.45
CA THR A 10 -29.10 -3.33 9.71
C THR A 10 -28.45 -2.06 10.24
N TRP A 11 -29.23 -1.13 10.78
CA TRP A 11 -28.69 0.04 11.47
C TRP A 11 -28.07 -0.32 12.81
N GLN A 12 -28.68 -1.22 13.58
CA GLN A 12 -28.09 -1.73 14.82
C GLN A 12 -26.77 -2.46 14.58
N THR A 13 -26.68 -3.31 13.55
CA THR A 13 -25.43 -4.03 13.26
C THR A 13 -24.35 -3.09 12.74
N LEU A 14 -24.69 -2.11 11.88
CA LEU A 14 -23.75 -1.06 11.47
C LEU A 14 -23.28 -0.19 12.63
N LEU A 15 -24.16 0.12 13.57
CA LEU A 15 -23.79 0.85 14.78
C LEU A 15 -22.89 0.01 15.67
N ILE A 16 -23.21 -1.25 15.96
CA ILE A 16 -22.39 -2.12 16.81
C ILE A 16 -20.99 -2.35 16.19
N ILE A 17 -20.89 -2.48 14.87
CA ILE A 17 -19.61 -2.65 14.15
C ILE A 17 -18.86 -1.31 14.01
N GLY A 18 -19.56 -0.20 13.87
CA GLY A 18 -18.98 1.16 13.75
C GLY A 18 -18.63 1.81 15.09
N PHE A 19 -19.26 1.41 16.18
CA PHE A 19 -19.12 2.00 17.51
C PHE A 19 -17.68 1.94 18.08
N PRO A 20 -16.90 0.85 17.90
CA PRO A 20 -15.49 0.83 18.31
C PRO A 20 -14.63 1.84 17.54
N PHE A 21 -15.01 2.15 16.29
CA PHE A 21 -14.34 3.13 15.43
C PHE A 21 -14.74 4.57 15.76
N ILE A 22 -16.00 4.79 16.16
CA ILE A 22 -16.56 6.11 16.47
C ILE A 22 -16.17 6.54 17.89
N TRP A 23 -16.22 5.64 18.88
CA TRP A 23 -15.92 6.00 20.28
C TRP A 23 -14.45 6.43 20.49
N GLY A 24 -13.51 5.81 19.76
CA GLY A 24 -12.11 6.23 19.75
C GLY A 24 -11.84 7.55 19.01
N SER A 25 -12.77 8.01 18.14
CA SER A 25 -12.64 9.23 17.35
C SER A 25 -13.50 10.41 17.84
N LEU A 26 -14.50 10.17 18.69
CA LEU A 26 -15.39 11.20 19.24
C LEU A 26 -14.66 12.28 20.05
N SER A 27 -13.60 11.94 20.77
CA SER A 27 -12.75 12.92 21.48
C SER A 27 -12.04 13.87 20.50
N ARG A 28 -11.71 13.40 19.30
CA ARG A 28 -11.06 14.18 18.24
C ARG A 28 -12.07 14.98 17.41
N ILE A 29 -13.28 14.47 17.20
CA ILE A 29 -14.38 15.19 16.54
C ILE A 29 -14.84 16.37 17.42
N ARG A 30 -14.92 16.18 18.74
CA ARG A 30 -15.24 17.25 19.71
C ARG A 30 -14.17 18.35 19.72
N ALA A 31 -12.90 18.01 19.52
CA ALA A 31 -11.81 18.98 19.39
C ALA A 31 -11.88 19.80 18.09
N ILE A 32 -12.29 19.18 16.98
CA ILE A 32 -12.45 19.85 15.68
C ILE A 32 -13.70 20.75 15.67
N LEU A 33 -14.82 20.32 16.27
CA LEU A 33 -16.01 21.15 16.42
C LEU A 33 -15.79 22.39 17.29
N ARG A 34 -14.95 22.29 18.34
CA ARG A 34 -14.52 23.46 19.11
C ARG A 34 -13.60 24.39 18.31
N PHE A 35 -12.78 23.86 17.41
CA PHE A 35 -11.89 24.66 16.56
C PHE A 35 -12.63 25.41 15.44
N ILE A 36 -13.70 24.82 14.89
CA ILE A 36 -14.58 25.51 13.92
C ILE A 36 -15.36 26.65 14.60
N ARG A 37 -15.69 26.50 15.89
CA ARG A 37 -16.48 27.48 16.64
C ARG A 37 -15.71 28.77 16.95
N ASP A 38 -14.40 28.71 17.19
CA ASP A 38 -13.58 29.88 17.51
C ASP A 38 -12.21 29.83 16.79
N PRO A 39 -12.12 30.18 15.49
CA PRO A 39 -10.87 30.06 14.74
C PRO A 39 -9.81 31.11 15.12
N PHE A 40 -10.19 32.22 15.79
CA PHE A 40 -9.29 33.34 16.09
C PHE A 40 -9.60 34.03 17.43
N LYS A 41 -9.51 33.33 18.56
CA LYS A 41 -9.45 34.01 19.87
C LYS A 41 -7.98 34.39 20.16
N LYS A 42 -7.61 35.65 19.88
CA LYS A 42 -6.36 36.25 20.37
C LYS A 42 -6.40 36.29 21.90
N SER A 43 -5.49 35.59 22.58
CA SER A 43 -5.25 35.83 24.01
C SER A 43 -4.64 37.23 24.22
N PRO A 44 -5.02 37.95 25.29
CA PRO A 44 -4.45 39.26 25.58
C PRO A 44 -2.98 39.12 26.03
N ALA A 45 -2.16 40.11 25.68
CA ALA A 45 -0.77 40.21 26.08
C ALA A 45 -0.66 40.49 27.60
N SER A 46 0.10 39.68 28.33
CA SER A 46 0.48 39.97 29.72
C SER A 46 1.92 40.48 29.77
N HIS A 47 2.09 41.63 30.43
CA HIS A 47 3.35 42.33 30.70
C HIS A 47 4.46 41.44 31.30
N PRO A 48 5.75 41.83 31.13
CA PRO A 48 6.88 41.11 31.68
C PRO A 48 7.13 41.51 33.14
N ASN A 49 7.23 40.53 34.04
CA ASN A 49 7.93 40.67 35.32
C ASN A 49 9.07 39.65 35.38
N PRO A 50 10.22 39.99 35.99
CA PRO A 50 11.45 39.25 35.81
C PRO A 50 11.65 38.19 36.90
N VAL A 51 12.49 37.21 36.55
CA VAL A 51 13.18 36.24 37.43
C VAL A 51 12.30 35.14 38.05
N SER A 52 12.27 33.99 37.36
CA SER A 52 12.54 32.70 38.01
C SER A 52 13.09 31.70 36.99
N THR A 53 14.30 31.23 37.24
CA THR A 53 14.98 30.16 36.52
C THR A 53 14.26 28.83 36.78
N SER A 54 13.36 28.46 35.89
CA SER A 54 12.91 27.08 35.72
C SER A 54 13.11 26.70 34.25
N LYS A 55 13.82 25.60 34.01
CA LYS A 55 14.06 25.03 32.68
C LYS A 55 12.72 24.86 31.95
N ARG A 56 12.39 25.81 31.08
CA ARG A 56 11.24 25.73 30.18
C ARG A 56 11.52 24.58 29.21
N ALA A 57 10.74 23.51 29.30
CA ALA A 57 10.68 22.51 28.25
C ALA A 57 10.39 23.23 26.91
N PRO A 58 11.06 22.87 25.81
CA PRO A 58 10.86 23.55 24.54
C PRO A 58 9.38 23.49 24.16
N GLU A 59 8.79 24.67 24.02
CA GLU A 59 7.40 24.88 23.67
C GLU A 59 7.18 24.28 22.27
N VAL A 60 6.57 23.09 22.22
CA VAL A 60 6.26 22.39 20.97
C VAL A 60 5.19 23.20 20.25
N SER A 61 5.62 24.04 19.30
CA SER A 61 4.72 24.72 18.36
C SER A 61 3.74 23.70 17.77
N PRO A 62 2.42 24.00 17.66
CA PRO A 62 1.47 23.07 17.09
C PRO A 62 1.95 22.70 15.68
N PRO A 63 1.94 21.40 15.32
CA PRO A 63 2.47 20.97 14.03
C PRO A 63 1.69 21.68 12.94
N ARG A 64 2.34 22.62 12.23
CA ARG A 64 1.86 23.11 10.94
C ARG A 64 1.65 21.88 10.08
N ARG A 65 0.39 21.46 9.90
CA ARG A 65 0.03 20.35 9.02
C ARG A 65 0.38 20.80 7.61
N TYR A 66 1.58 20.47 7.16
CA TYR A 66 1.94 20.54 5.75
C TYR A 66 0.93 19.68 5.00
N MET A 67 0.11 20.30 4.15
CA MET A 67 -0.70 19.57 3.19
C MET A 67 0.26 18.79 2.29
N ARG A 68 0.34 17.48 2.53
CA ARG A 68 1.24 16.60 1.77
C ARG A 68 0.76 16.58 0.31
N PRO A 69 1.65 16.57 -0.70
CA PRO A 69 1.23 16.39 -2.10
C PRO A 69 0.41 15.10 -2.32
N GLN A 70 0.66 14.07 -1.49
CA GLN A 70 -0.15 12.84 -1.42
C GLN A 70 -1.64 13.12 -1.15
N THR A 71 -1.94 14.21 -0.43
CA THR A 71 -3.32 14.61 -0.15
C THR A 71 -4.03 15.25 -1.36
N PHE A 72 -3.32 15.99 -2.20
CA PHE A 72 -3.91 16.48 -3.44
C PHE A 72 -4.10 15.37 -4.46
N PHE A 73 -3.13 14.44 -4.56
CA PHE A 73 -3.23 13.29 -5.45
C PHE A 73 -4.44 12.41 -5.11
N LEU A 74 -4.70 12.12 -3.84
CA LEU A 74 -5.85 11.30 -3.47
C LEU A 74 -7.18 12.04 -3.66
N GLY A 75 -7.23 13.35 -3.41
CA GLY A 75 -8.39 14.17 -3.79
C GLY A 75 -8.70 14.07 -5.28
N PHE A 76 -7.67 14.15 -6.13
CA PHE A 76 -7.81 13.98 -7.58
C PHE A 76 -8.25 12.57 -7.97
N VAL A 77 -7.67 11.52 -7.38
CA VAL A 77 -8.05 10.13 -7.67
C VAL A 77 -9.49 9.84 -7.21
N LEU A 78 -9.89 10.35 -6.04
CA LEU A 78 -11.25 10.22 -5.55
C LEU A 78 -12.22 10.96 -6.49
N LEU A 79 -11.91 12.21 -6.86
CA LEU A 79 -12.70 12.98 -7.81
C LEU A 79 -12.82 12.27 -9.16
N ALA A 80 -11.71 11.75 -9.70
CA ALA A 80 -11.71 10.98 -10.94
C ALA A 80 -12.56 9.71 -10.83
N HIS A 81 -12.52 9.01 -9.69
CA HIS A 81 -13.37 7.85 -9.43
C HIS A 81 -14.86 8.23 -9.38
N TRP A 82 -15.21 9.34 -8.71
CA TRP A 82 -16.58 9.86 -8.66
C TRP A 82 -17.09 10.31 -10.02
N VAL A 83 -16.29 11.06 -10.79
CA VAL A 83 -16.64 11.48 -12.15
C VAL A 83 -16.86 10.26 -13.04
N ARG A 84 -15.97 9.26 -12.95
CA ARG A 84 -16.14 8.01 -13.68
C ARG A 84 -17.41 7.27 -13.26
N PHE A 85 -17.70 7.17 -11.96
CA PHE A 85 -18.92 6.55 -11.46
C PHE A 85 -20.20 7.24 -11.96
N LEU A 86 -20.23 8.58 -11.96
CA LEU A 86 -21.35 9.35 -12.51
C LEU A 86 -21.50 9.13 -14.02
N SER A 87 -20.39 9.15 -14.76
CA SER A 87 -20.37 9.01 -16.22
C SER A 87 -20.74 7.60 -16.70
N THR A 88 -20.27 6.56 -16.01
CA THR A 88 -20.54 5.14 -16.34
C THR A 88 -21.70 4.56 -15.53
N ASN A 89 -22.64 5.40 -15.08
CA ASN A 89 -23.74 4.94 -14.25
C ASN A 89 -24.59 3.89 -15.00
N PRO A 90 -24.62 2.63 -14.51
CA PRO A 90 -25.28 1.52 -15.18
C PRO A 90 -26.79 1.72 -15.35
N ARG A 91 -27.39 2.53 -14.48
CA ARG A 91 -28.82 2.85 -14.50
C ARG A 91 -29.22 3.68 -15.72
N GLN A 92 -28.29 4.46 -16.25
CA GLN A 92 -28.56 5.34 -17.39
C GLN A 92 -28.49 4.62 -18.72
N SER A 93 -27.81 3.47 -18.80
CA SER A 93 -27.61 2.72 -20.06
C SER A 93 -28.45 1.45 -20.18
N ASN A 94 -29.05 0.97 -19.08
CA ASN A 94 -29.81 -0.28 -19.08
C ASN A 94 -31.19 -0.13 -19.77
N PRO A 95 -31.44 -0.81 -20.92
CA PRO A 95 -32.69 -0.66 -21.66
C PRO A 95 -33.92 -1.14 -20.88
N PHE A 96 -33.80 -2.22 -20.08
CA PHE A 96 -34.91 -2.76 -19.29
C PHE A 96 -35.37 -1.79 -18.19
N ARG A 97 -34.41 -1.09 -17.58
CA ARG A 97 -34.69 -0.09 -16.54
C ARG A 97 -35.23 1.21 -17.13
N GLN A 98 -34.74 1.62 -18.30
CA GLN A 98 -35.24 2.80 -19.03
C GLN A 98 -36.70 2.62 -19.48
N THR A 99 -37.04 1.42 -19.94
CA THR A 99 -38.37 1.08 -20.47
C THR A 99 -39.31 0.51 -19.40
N SER A 100 -38.83 0.32 -18.16
CA SER A 100 -39.55 -0.35 -17.06
C SER A 100 -40.11 -1.74 -17.43
N LEU A 101 -39.42 -2.44 -18.32
CA LEU A 101 -39.80 -3.77 -18.80
C LEU A 101 -39.16 -4.89 -17.98
N LEU A 102 -39.89 -6.00 -17.87
CA LEU A 102 -39.39 -7.25 -17.30
C LEU A 102 -38.43 -7.94 -18.28
N LEU A 103 -37.56 -8.82 -17.76
CA LEU A 103 -36.58 -9.54 -18.58
C LEU A 103 -37.21 -10.54 -19.56
N ASN A 104 -38.40 -11.07 -19.24
CA ASN A 104 -39.12 -12.06 -20.04
C ASN A 104 -39.90 -11.48 -21.24
N VAL A 105 -39.82 -10.16 -21.45
CA VAL A 105 -40.62 -9.47 -22.48
C VAL A 105 -40.16 -9.86 -23.88
N PRO A 106 -41.02 -10.18 -24.86
CA PRO A 106 -40.58 -10.59 -26.19
C PRO A 106 -39.63 -9.57 -26.86
N SER A 107 -38.70 -10.04 -27.70
CA SER A 107 -37.67 -9.17 -28.31
C SER A 107 -38.25 -8.05 -29.17
N THR A 108 -39.34 -8.32 -29.87
CA THR A 108 -40.07 -7.33 -30.68
C THR A 108 -40.61 -6.17 -29.84
N THR A 109 -41.16 -6.47 -28.66
CA THR A 109 -41.65 -5.46 -27.71
C THR A 109 -40.52 -4.68 -27.03
N LEU A 110 -39.36 -5.31 -26.83
CA LEU A 110 -38.18 -4.61 -26.32
C LEU A 110 -37.65 -3.59 -27.33
N VAL A 111 -37.54 -3.97 -28.61
CA VAL A 111 -37.09 -3.04 -29.68
C VAL A 111 -38.03 -1.84 -29.77
N SER A 112 -39.33 -2.08 -29.89
CA SER A 112 -40.32 -1.01 -30.08
C SER A 112 -40.43 -0.08 -28.86
N SER A 113 -40.29 -0.60 -27.64
CA SER A 113 -40.30 0.21 -26.43
C SER A 113 -39.05 1.08 -26.29
N VAL A 114 -37.87 0.57 -26.67
CA VAL A 114 -36.63 1.36 -26.66
C VAL A 114 -36.71 2.47 -27.71
N GLU A 115 -37.16 2.16 -28.94
CA GLU A 115 -37.38 3.19 -29.97
C GLU A 115 -38.33 4.29 -29.48
N ARG A 116 -39.43 3.90 -28.82
CA ARG A 116 -40.39 4.85 -28.23
C ARG A 116 -39.75 5.73 -27.15
N TYR A 117 -38.84 5.17 -26.34
CA TYR A 117 -38.10 5.90 -25.32
C TYR A 117 -37.12 6.94 -25.90
N TYR A 118 -36.42 6.62 -26.99
CA TYR A 118 -35.54 7.59 -27.65
C TYR A 118 -36.31 8.67 -28.40
N ARG A 119 -37.40 8.27 -29.06
CA ARG A 119 -38.28 9.21 -29.74
C ARG A 119 -38.91 10.21 -28.77
N SER A 120 -39.27 9.79 -27.55
CA SER A 120 -39.77 10.70 -26.51
C SER A 120 -38.72 11.67 -25.98
N LYS A 121 -37.42 11.34 -26.11
CA LYS A 121 -36.29 12.24 -25.83
C LYS A 121 -35.90 13.14 -27.01
N GLY A 122 -36.62 13.08 -28.13
CA GLY A 122 -36.32 13.87 -29.33
C GLY A 122 -35.16 13.32 -30.16
N ILE A 123 -34.77 12.06 -29.94
CA ILE A 123 -33.72 11.39 -30.70
C ILE A 123 -34.40 10.46 -31.72
N ASN A 124 -34.24 10.77 -33.02
CA ASN A 124 -34.94 10.07 -34.10
C ASN A 124 -34.40 8.66 -34.37
N GLU A 125 -33.12 8.41 -34.03
CA GLU A 125 -32.45 7.13 -34.26
C GLU A 125 -31.88 6.57 -32.96
N THR A 126 -32.03 5.27 -32.75
CA THR A 126 -31.44 4.62 -31.58
C THR A 126 -29.92 4.64 -31.68
N PRO A 127 -29.19 4.96 -30.60
CA PRO A 127 -27.74 5.00 -30.65
C PRO A 127 -27.17 3.62 -31.02
N TYR A 128 -26.14 3.61 -31.87
CA TYR A 128 -25.55 2.40 -32.46
C TYR A 128 -25.23 1.30 -31.43
N GLU A 129 -24.64 1.69 -30.30
CA GLU A 129 -24.31 0.77 -29.20
C GLU A 129 -25.54 0.08 -28.62
N GLN A 130 -26.67 0.79 -28.53
CA GLN A 130 -27.90 0.19 -28.04
C GLN A 130 -28.58 -0.70 -29.07
N ALA A 131 -28.60 -0.30 -30.34
CA ALA A 131 -29.11 -1.14 -31.41
C ALA A 131 -28.35 -2.48 -31.46
N ARG A 132 -27.01 -2.42 -31.38
CA ARG A 132 -26.13 -3.58 -31.31
C ARG A 132 -26.38 -4.44 -30.07
N LEU A 133 -26.60 -3.82 -28.91
CA LEU A 133 -26.91 -4.53 -27.67
C LEU A 133 -28.24 -5.29 -27.77
N ILE A 134 -29.29 -4.63 -28.28
CA ILE A 134 -30.62 -5.22 -28.43
C ILE A 134 -30.59 -6.40 -29.41
N GLN A 135 -29.83 -6.29 -30.50
CA GLN A 135 -29.65 -7.39 -31.45
C GLN A 135 -29.04 -8.64 -30.79
N LYS A 136 -28.09 -8.45 -29.85
CA LYS A 136 -27.47 -9.54 -29.09
C LYS A 136 -28.35 -10.10 -27.98
N LEU A 137 -29.38 -9.38 -27.54
CA LEU A 137 -30.31 -9.75 -26.47
C LEU A 137 -31.59 -10.45 -26.99
N ASN A 138 -31.53 -11.07 -28.16
CA ASN A 138 -32.72 -11.68 -28.77
C ASN A 138 -33.21 -12.93 -28.00
N THR A 139 -32.30 -13.70 -27.39
CA THR A 139 -32.63 -14.91 -26.63
C THR A 139 -32.83 -14.63 -25.14
N LEU A 140 -33.68 -15.43 -24.48
CA LEU A 140 -33.88 -15.34 -23.03
C LEU A 140 -32.58 -15.61 -22.27
N ASP A 141 -31.82 -16.64 -22.68
CA ASP A 141 -30.52 -16.98 -22.09
C ASP A 141 -29.53 -15.81 -22.14
N ALA A 142 -29.49 -15.05 -23.24
CA ALA A 142 -28.64 -13.86 -23.37
C ALA A 142 -29.06 -12.75 -22.40
N ARG A 143 -30.35 -12.59 -22.14
CA ARG A 143 -30.85 -11.60 -21.18
C ARG A 143 -30.58 -11.98 -19.75
N LEU A 144 -30.64 -13.28 -19.43
CA LEU A 144 -30.28 -13.78 -18.11
C LEU A 144 -28.80 -13.53 -17.83
N VAL A 145 -27.91 -13.82 -18.78
CA VAL A 145 -26.48 -13.49 -18.67
C VAL A 145 -26.26 -11.97 -18.63
N TYR A 146 -27.00 -11.19 -19.40
CA TYR A 146 -26.94 -9.72 -19.32
C TYR A 146 -27.33 -9.20 -17.93
N SER A 147 -28.29 -9.81 -17.26
CA SER A 147 -28.72 -9.44 -15.91
C SER A 147 -27.63 -9.62 -14.84
N THR A 148 -26.66 -10.51 -15.09
CA THR A 148 -25.57 -10.83 -14.18
C THR A 148 -24.28 -10.11 -14.52
N VAL A 149 -23.96 -10.01 -15.82
CA VAL A 149 -22.66 -9.50 -16.28
C VAL A 149 -22.71 -8.04 -16.77
N GLY A 150 -23.89 -7.58 -17.20
CA GLY A 150 -24.09 -6.22 -17.72
C GLY A 150 -23.73 -6.06 -19.21
N PRO A 151 -23.69 -4.81 -19.72
CA PRO A 151 -23.56 -4.50 -21.16
C PRO A 151 -22.15 -4.64 -21.70
N ASP A 152 -21.12 -4.42 -20.87
CA ASP A 152 -19.72 -4.30 -21.28
C ASP A 152 -19.20 -5.50 -22.11
N PRO A 153 -19.41 -6.76 -21.70
CA PRO A 153 -18.95 -7.91 -22.50
C PRO A 153 -19.71 -8.05 -23.81
N PHE A 154 -21.00 -7.71 -23.86
CA PHE A 154 -21.79 -7.82 -25.09
C PHE A 154 -21.33 -6.80 -26.14
N LEU A 155 -20.85 -5.62 -25.73
CA LEU A 155 -20.39 -4.58 -26.65
C LEU A 155 -18.92 -4.76 -27.06
N HIS A 156 -18.04 -5.08 -26.11
CA HIS A 156 -16.59 -5.04 -26.32
C HIS A 156 -15.96 -6.42 -26.56
N CYS A 157 -16.61 -7.52 -26.21
CA CYS A 157 -16.07 -8.85 -26.46
C CYS A 157 -16.39 -9.29 -27.90
N GLY A 158 -15.35 -9.33 -28.75
CA GLY A 158 -15.47 -9.81 -30.14
C GLY A 158 -15.52 -11.33 -30.28
N TRP A 159 -15.02 -12.07 -29.28
CA TRP A 159 -14.87 -13.52 -29.30
C TRP A 159 -15.92 -14.26 -28.46
N CYS A 160 -16.71 -13.53 -27.66
CA CYS A 160 -17.73 -14.12 -26.79
C CYS A 160 -18.90 -14.64 -27.63
N ARG A 161 -19.20 -15.95 -27.52
CA ARG A 161 -20.35 -16.55 -28.20
C ARG A 161 -21.63 -16.25 -27.44
N PRO A 162 -22.75 -15.98 -28.13
CA PRO A 162 -24.04 -15.78 -27.47
C PRO A 162 -24.40 -17.03 -26.64
N PRO A 163 -24.83 -16.86 -25.37
CA PRO A 163 -25.19 -17.99 -24.54
C PRO A 163 -26.39 -18.71 -25.15
N SER A 164 -26.33 -20.05 -25.14
CA SER A 164 -27.36 -20.95 -25.64
C SER A 164 -27.49 -22.09 -24.64
N SER A 165 -28.62 -22.79 -24.64
CA SER A 165 -28.92 -23.96 -23.79
C SER A 165 -27.81 -25.01 -23.63
N LYS A 166 -26.84 -25.11 -24.56
CA LYS A 166 -25.70 -26.05 -24.51
C LYS A 166 -24.36 -25.41 -24.11
N VAL A 167 -24.23 -24.09 -24.18
CA VAL A 167 -22.97 -23.37 -23.92
C VAL A 167 -23.20 -22.43 -22.75
N SER A 168 -22.66 -22.78 -21.59
CA SER A 168 -22.64 -21.92 -20.42
C SER A 168 -21.93 -20.61 -20.76
N GLY A 169 -22.44 -19.48 -20.26
CA GLY A 169 -21.94 -18.12 -20.53
C GLY A 169 -20.54 -17.80 -19.98
N SER A 170 -19.67 -18.80 -19.91
CA SER A 170 -18.29 -18.78 -19.40
C SER A 170 -17.38 -17.78 -20.14
N ASP A 171 -17.52 -17.63 -21.47
CA ASP A 171 -16.75 -16.63 -22.23
C ASP A 171 -16.96 -15.21 -21.68
N HIS A 172 -18.22 -14.88 -21.36
CA HIS A 172 -18.60 -13.58 -20.80
C HIS A 172 -18.08 -13.41 -19.37
N LEU A 173 -18.00 -14.51 -18.60
CA LEU A 173 -17.41 -14.53 -17.26
C LEU A 173 -15.92 -14.19 -17.33
N PHE A 174 -15.15 -14.86 -18.19
CA PHE A 174 -13.70 -14.66 -18.27
C PHE A 174 -13.34 -13.23 -18.69
N PHE A 175 -14.07 -12.67 -19.65
CA PHE A 175 -13.90 -11.27 -20.04
C PHE A 175 -14.14 -10.33 -18.86
N THR A 176 -15.21 -10.55 -18.11
CA THR A 176 -15.59 -9.71 -16.96
C THR A 176 -14.63 -9.85 -15.81
N LEU A 177 -14.19 -11.06 -15.51
CA LEU A 177 -13.25 -11.36 -14.44
C LEU A 177 -11.89 -10.72 -14.74
N SER A 178 -11.42 -10.78 -15.99
CA SER A 178 -10.19 -10.11 -16.43
C SER A 178 -10.26 -8.59 -16.21
N ARG A 179 -11.38 -7.97 -16.58
CA ARG A 179 -11.62 -6.54 -16.36
C ARG A 179 -11.73 -6.21 -14.86
N LEU A 180 -12.33 -7.09 -14.08
CA LEU A 180 -12.43 -6.96 -12.63
C LEU A 180 -11.05 -6.98 -11.97
N VAL A 181 -10.22 -7.96 -12.30
CA VAL A 181 -8.82 -8.06 -11.83
C VAL A 181 -8.08 -6.74 -12.10
N LEU A 182 -8.22 -6.19 -13.30
CA LEU A 182 -7.57 -4.94 -13.69
C LEU A 182 -8.06 -3.77 -12.81
N GLN A 183 -9.37 -3.66 -12.53
CA GLN A 183 -9.91 -2.64 -11.63
C GLN A 183 -9.32 -2.76 -10.22
N TYR A 184 -9.32 -3.95 -9.62
CA TYR A 184 -8.74 -4.15 -8.28
C TYR A 184 -7.23 -3.91 -8.25
N ALA A 185 -6.51 -4.31 -9.30
CA ALA A 185 -5.08 -4.05 -9.44
C ALA A 185 -4.79 -2.55 -9.45
N THR A 186 -5.59 -1.74 -10.17
CA THR A 186 -5.41 -0.28 -10.16
C THR A 186 -5.65 0.34 -8.78
N VAL A 187 -6.66 -0.13 -8.03
CA VAL A 187 -6.91 0.34 -6.66
C VAL A 187 -5.77 -0.07 -5.73
N LEU A 188 -5.30 -1.31 -5.81
CA LEU A 188 -4.15 -1.78 -5.04
C LEU A 188 -2.87 -1.00 -5.36
N LEU A 189 -2.66 -0.65 -6.62
CA LEU A 189 -1.54 0.18 -7.05
C LEU A 189 -1.64 1.58 -6.44
N VAL A 190 -2.81 2.23 -6.51
CA VAL A 190 -3.03 3.54 -5.89
C VAL A 190 -2.79 3.48 -4.39
N VAL A 191 -3.36 2.49 -3.69
CA VAL A 191 -3.12 2.28 -2.25
C VAL A 191 -1.64 2.03 -1.98
N GLY A 192 -0.97 1.27 -2.85
CA GLY A 192 0.46 1.02 -2.82
C GLY A 192 1.26 2.33 -2.86
N ILE A 193 1.09 3.14 -3.90
CA ILE A 193 1.74 4.46 -4.08
C ILE A 193 1.46 5.34 -2.86
N MET A 194 0.21 5.40 -2.41
CA MET A 194 -0.19 6.20 -1.25
C MET A 194 0.42 5.71 0.07
N THR A 195 0.92 4.49 0.15
CA THR A 195 1.49 3.90 1.36
C THR A 195 2.99 3.57 1.27
N THR A 196 3.63 3.88 0.13
CA THR A 196 5.07 3.62 -0.12
C THR A 196 6.01 4.23 0.93
N GLY A 197 5.70 5.43 1.44
CA GLY A 197 6.51 6.09 2.49
C GLY A 197 6.40 5.48 3.89
N ALA A 198 5.92 4.24 4.03
CA ALA A 198 5.70 3.54 5.30
C ALA A 198 6.76 2.46 5.61
N SER A 199 7.92 2.53 4.96
CA SER A 199 8.89 1.42 4.91
C SER A 199 9.61 1.12 6.23
N GLN A 200 9.47 1.93 7.30
CA GLN A 200 10.12 1.59 8.57
C GLN A 200 9.37 0.48 9.31
N ARG A 201 10.13 -0.52 9.82
CA ARG A 201 9.63 -1.60 10.67
C ARG A 201 9.01 -0.98 11.92
N GLY A 202 7.68 -1.04 12.05
CA GLY A 202 6.93 -0.60 13.24
C GLY A 202 5.87 0.48 13.01
N MET A 203 5.78 1.08 11.81
CA MET A 203 4.73 2.08 11.53
C MET A 203 3.36 1.43 11.37
N LYS A 204 2.32 2.01 12.00
CA LYS A 204 0.95 1.49 11.88
C LYS A 204 0.45 1.63 10.44
N ARG A 205 0.98 2.57 9.64
CA ARG A 205 0.74 2.67 8.19
C ARG A 205 1.09 1.38 7.41
N ARG A 206 2.09 0.60 7.83
CA ARG A 206 2.39 -0.72 7.22
C ARG A 206 1.26 -1.73 7.49
N VAL A 207 0.74 -1.73 8.71
CA VAL A 207 -0.39 -2.58 9.12
C VAL A 207 -1.65 -2.18 8.36
N TRP A 208 -1.92 -0.87 8.20
CA TRP A 208 -3.03 -0.36 7.39
C TRP A 208 -2.91 -0.77 5.91
N ARG A 209 -1.72 -0.65 5.32
CA ARG A 209 -1.47 -1.12 3.95
C ARG A 209 -1.77 -2.61 3.81
N ALA A 210 -1.27 -3.44 4.73
CA ALA A 210 -1.50 -4.88 4.69
C ALA A 210 -3.00 -5.21 4.85
N ARG A 211 -3.70 -4.57 5.78
CA ARG A 211 -5.13 -4.77 6.00
C ARG A 211 -5.98 -4.31 4.81
N LEU A 212 -5.68 -3.15 4.22
CA LEU A 212 -6.39 -2.65 3.04
C LEU A 212 -6.14 -3.52 1.82
N ALA A 213 -4.90 -4.01 1.64
CA ALA A 213 -4.58 -4.94 0.57
C ALA A 213 -5.32 -6.28 0.73
N LEU A 214 -5.28 -6.86 1.93
CA LEU A 214 -6.00 -8.10 2.25
C LEU A 214 -7.52 -7.94 2.08
N LEU A 215 -8.10 -6.84 2.56
CA LEU A 215 -9.52 -6.54 2.40
C LEU A 215 -9.91 -6.43 0.92
N SER A 216 -9.08 -5.78 0.10
CA SER A 216 -9.31 -5.63 -1.34
C SER A 216 -9.26 -6.97 -2.07
N ILE A 217 -8.28 -7.82 -1.73
CA ILE A 217 -8.17 -9.18 -2.30
C ILE A 217 -9.35 -10.05 -1.87
N PHE A 218 -9.74 -9.98 -0.60
CA PHE A 218 -10.89 -10.72 -0.08
C PHE A 218 -12.19 -10.32 -0.79
N TYR A 219 -12.44 -9.02 -0.93
CA TYR A 219 -13.63 -8.53 -1.60
C TYR A 219 -13.65 -8.88 -3.10
N PHE A 220 -12.49 -8.84 -3.77
CA PHE A 220 -12.36 -9.36 -5.14
C PHE A 220 -12.73 -10.84 -5.23
N ALA A 221 -12.23 -11.69 -4.32
CA ALA A 221 -12.54 -13.11 -4.31
C ALA A 221 -14.04 -13.38 -4.08
N VAL A 222 -14.68 -12.64 -3.16
CA VAL A 222 -16.13 -12.73 -2.92
C VAL A 222 -16.92 -12.32 -4.16
N GLU A 223 -16.57 -11.20 -4.79
CA GLU A 223 -17.25 -10.73 -5.99
C GLU A 223 -17.08 -11.70 -7.18
N ALA A 224 -15.87 -12.22 -7.39
CA ALA A 224 -15.61 -13.22 -8.42
C ALA A 224 -16.36 -14.54 -8.16
N ALA A 225 -16.45 -14.97 -6.89
CA ALA A 225 -17.21 -16.16 -6.52
C ALA A 225 -18.72 -15.96 -6.75
N ILE A 226 -19.27 -14.80 -6.36
CA ILE A 226 -20.67 -14.45 -6.62
C ILE A 226 -20.97 -14.48 -8.12
N LEU A 227 -20.13 -13.84 -8.94
CA LEU A 227 -20.29 -13.86 -10.40
C LEU A 227 -20.20 -15.28 -10.98
N SER A 228 -19.27 -16.10 -10.49
CA SER A 228 -19.11 -17.47 -10.94
C SER A 228 -20.33 -18.34 -10.62
N VAL A 229 -20.86 -18.20 -9.39
CA VAL A 229 -22.07 -18.91 -8.96
C VAL A 229 -23.28 -18.44 -9.76
N LEU A 230 -23.44 -17.13 -9.99
CA LEU A 230 -24.56 -16.55 -10.74
C LEU A 230 -24.60 -17.01 -12.21
N ILE A 231 -23.44 -17.16 -12.85
CA ILE A 231 -23.36 -17.58 -14.26
C ILE A 231 -23.54 -19.09 -14.39
N PHE A 232 -23.02 -19.87 -13.44
CA PHE A 232 -23.16 -21.33 -13.44
C PHE A 232 -24.58 -21.77 -13.05
N PHE A 233 -25.16 -21.13 -12.03
CA PHE A 233 -26.54 -21.31 -11.59
C PHE A 233 -27.41 -20.17 -12.11
N LEU A 234 -27.47 -20.04 -13.44
CA LEU A 234 -28.23 -19.00 -14.14
C LEU A 234 -29.73 -18.98 -13.74
N SER A 235 -30.23 -20.10 -13.22
CA SER A 235 -31.60 -20.29 -12.73
C SER A 235 -31.87 -19.78 -11.30
N LEU A 236 -30.86 -19.57 -10.45
CA LEU A 236 -31.08 -19.30 -9.02
C LEU A 236 -31.35 -17.83 -8.69
N SER A 237 -30.94 -16.88 -9.54
CA SER A 237 -30.91 -15.45 -9.16
C SER A 237 -31.51 -14.48 -10.16
N ALA A 238 -31.85 -14.91 -11.38
CA ALA A 238 -32.62 -14.05 -12.26
C ALA A 238 -34.05 -14.02 -11.72
N SER A 239 -34.34 -13.08 -10.82
CA SER A 239 -35.72 -12.69 -10.53
C SER A 239 -36.29 -12.17 -11.85
N VAL A 240 -36.88 -13.07 -12.63
CA VAL A 240 -37.53 -12.78 -13.92
C VAL A 240 -38.57 -11.65 -13.76
N ASN A 241 -39.00 -11.40 -12.52
CA ASN A 241 -40.00 -10.43 -12.09
C ASN A 241 -39.45 -9.08 -11.58
N ASP A 242 -38.14 -8.84 -11.53
CA ASP A 242 -37.59 -7.52 -11.15
C ASP A 242 -36.87 -6.84 -12.32
N SER A 243 -37.07 -5.54 -12.43
CA SER A 243 -36.35 -4.65 -13.37
C SER A 243 -34.91 -4.38 -12.92
N ARG A 244 -34.60 -4.64 -11.64
CA ARG A 244 -33.25 -4.49 -11.09
C ARG A 244 -32.37 -5.67 -11.46
N THR A 245 -31.31 -5.37 -12.18
CA THR A 245 -30.30 -6.36 -12.54
C THR A 245 -29.25 -6.48 -11.45
N THR A 246 -28.75 -7.70 -11.22
CA THR A 246 -27.74 -7.97 -10.18
C THR A 246 -26.43 -7.21 -10.43
N TRP A 247 -26.08 -6.99 -11.71
CA TRP A 247 -24.90 -6.21 -12.08
C TRP A 247 -24.97 -4.74 -11.64
N GLU A 248 -26.16 -4.13 -11.60
CA GLU A 248 -26.33 -2.75 -11.10
C GLU A 248 -26.04 -2.66 -9.59
N ALA A 249 -26.45 -3.68 -8.83
CA ALA A 249 -26.20 -3.78 -7.40
C ALA A 249 -24.71 -4.01 -7.14
N LEU A 250 -24.08 -4.95 -7.85
CA LEU A 250 -22.64 -5.22 -7.77
C LEU A 250 -21.81 -3.99 -8.13
N PHE A 251 -22.15 -3.28 -9.21
CA PHE A 251 -21.46 -2.05 -9.59
C PHE A 251 -21.56 -0.97 -8.51
N SER A 252 -22.76 -0.78 -7.92
CA SER A 252 -22.97 0.20 -6.86
C SER A 252 -22.18 -0.16 -5.58
N LEU A 253 -22.18 -1.44 -5.19
CA LEU A 253 -21.41 -1.94 -4.06
C LEU A 253 -19.90 -1.78 -4.28
N ARG A 254 -19.41 -2.09 -5.48
CA ARG A 254 -18.00 -1.93 -5.85
C ARG A 254 -17.55 -0.48 -5.81
N ALA A 255 -18.35 0.44 -6.35
CA ALA A 255 -18.05 1.88 -6.31
C ALA A 255 -18.03 2.43 -4.87
N ALA A 256 -18.97 1.98 -4.03
CA ALA A 256 -18.97 2.32 -2.61
C ALA A 256 -17.72 1.77 -1.91
N PHE A 257 -17.34 0.52 -2.19
CA PHE A 257 -16.17 -0.14 -1.62
C PHE A 257 -14.86 0.55 -2.01
N PHE A 258 -14.67 0.88 -3.29
CA PHE A 258 -13.49 1.62 -3.75
C PHE A 258 -13.39 3.00 -3.12
N SER A 259 -14.51 3.71 -3.00
CA SER A 259 -14.57 4.98 -2.29
C SER A 259 -14.15 4.83 -0.82
N LEU A 260 -14.65 3.81 -0.12
CA LEU A 260 -14.30 3.52 1.27
C LEU A 260 -12.81 3.17 1.43
N ILE A 261 -12.23 2.36 0.55
CA ILE A 261 -10.80 2.04 0.58
C ILE A 261 -9.96 3.30 0.38
N LEU A 262 -10.31 4.14 -0.60
CA LEU A 262 -9.58 5.37 -0.87
C LEU A 262 -9.65 6.31 0.35
N ILE A 263 -10.82 6.47 0.95
CA ILE A 263 -10.99 7.27 2.19
C ILE A 263 -10.21 6.65 3.38
N ALA A 264 -10.20 5.32 3.52
CA ALA A 264 -9.43 4.66 4.57
C ALA A 264 -7.92 4.82 4.36
N SER A 265 -7.46 4.75 3.11
CA SER A 265 -6.06 4.97 2.76
C SER A 265 -5.63 6.42 3.02
N TRP A 266 -6.52 7.38 2.75
CA TRP A 266 -6.36 8.79 3.11
C TRP A 266 -6.21 8.97 4.62
N TRP A 267 -7.11 8.36 5.38
CA TRP A 267 -7.08 8.41 6.83
C TRP A 267 -5.78 7.84 7.40
N ALA A 268 -5.27 6.75 6.82
CA ALA A 268 -3.98 6.17 7.19
C ALA A 268 -2.80 7.14 6.93
N VAL A 269 -2.87 7.99 5.91
CA VAL A 269 -1.83 8.99 5.59
C VAL A 269 -1.90 10.22 6.50
N ILE A 270 -3.09 10.64 6.92
CA ILE A 270 -3.28 11.82 7.80
C ILE A 270 -3.04 11.51 9.26
N SER A 271 -3.47 10.32 9.72
CA SER A 271 -3.42 9.94 11.14
C SER A 271 -2.00 9.79 11.69
N GLU A 272 -1.00 9.60 10.83
CA GLU A 272 0.42 9.56 11.17
C GLU A 272 1.16 10.80 10.62
N PRO A 273 1.29 11.88 11.41
CA PRO A 273 2.27 12.92 11.09
C PRO A 273 3.67 12.27 11.10
N PRO A 274 4.59 12.71 10.21
CA PRO A 274 5.96 12.25 10.29
C PRO A 274 6.49 12.69 11.66
N ARG A 275 6.86 11.74 12.51
CA ARG A 275 7.40 12.05 13.85
C ARG A 275 8.74 12.77 13.78
N GLU A 276 9.37 12.80 12.61
CA GLU A 276 10.65 13.49 12.42
C GLU A 276 10.53 14.52 11.31
N LEU A 277 10.90 15.75 11.67
CA LEU A 277 11.09 16.87 10.77
C LEU A 277 12.10 16.42 9.70
N LEU A 278 11.59 16.14 8.50
CA LEU A 278 12.28 15.98 7.22
C LEU A 278 13.81 16.21 7.27
N SER A 279 14.59 15.16 7.48
CA SER A 279 15.90 15.12 6.84
C SER A 279 15.65 14.79 5.35
N PRO A 280 16.24 15.54 4.40
CA PRO A 280 16.05 15.33 2.96
C PRO A 280 16.46 13.93 2.49
N ILE A 281 17.21 13.20 3.33
CA ILE A 281 17.67 11.82 3.12
C ILE A 281 16.50 10.81 3.12
N ASN A 282 15.39 11.11 3.79
CA ASN A 282 14.23 10.22 3.82
C ASN A 282 13.31 10.34 2.57
N LYS A 283 13.55 11.32 1.69
CA LYS A 283 12.81 11.45 0.41
C LYS A 283 13.30 10.48 -0.66
N THR A 284 14.53 9.98 -0.57
CA THR A 284 15.06 8.90 -1.44
C THR A 284 14.82 7.51 -0.83
N GLY A 285 13.76 7.40 -0.02
CA GLY A 285 13.45 6.27 0.84
C GLY A 285 13.25 4.94 0.14
N VAL A 286 14.34 4.28 -0.22
CA VAL A 286 14.52 2.82 -0.24
C VAL A 286 16.00 2.57 0.03
N GLY A 287 16.40 2.38 1.29
CA GLY A 287 17.73 1.87 1.62
C GLY A 287 18.52 2.67 2.66
N LEU A 288 18.55 4.01 2.61
CA LEU A 288 19.48 4.75 3.47
C LEU A 288 19.14 4.70 4.97
N ALA A 289 17.86 4.76 5.34
CA ALA A 289 17.47 4.67 6.75
C ALA A 289 17.74 3.27 7.34
N THR A 290 17.56 2.22 6.54
CA THR A 290 17.89 0.85 6.95
C THR A 290 19.38 0.61 6.99
N VAL A 291 20.14 1.21 6.06
CA VAL A 291 21.60 1.18 6.05
C VAL A 291 22.14 1.95 7.25
N ALA A 292 21.61 3.13 7.56
CA ALA A 292 22.01 3.91 8.73
C ALA A 292 21.74 3.15 10.04
N ALA A 293 20.56 2.54 10.20
CA ALA A 293 20.26 1.72 11.39
C ALA A 293 21.17 0.49 11.48
N ASN A 294 21.47 -0.16 10.36
CA ASN A 294 22.43 -1.26 10.32
C ASN A 294 23.86 -0.79 10.63
N LEU A 295 24.24 0.40 10.16
CA LEU A 295 25.54 1.01 10.40
C LEU A 295 25.70 1.37 11.89
N GLU A 296 24.69 1.98 12.51
CA GLU A 296 24.67 2.24 13.95
C GLU A 296 24.76 0.94 14.75
N GLY A 297 24.03 -0.10 14.34
CA GLY A 297 24.12 -1.43 14.92
C GLY A 297 25.53 -2.03 14.80
N LEU A 298 26.18 -1.87 13.65
CA LEU A 298 27.56 -2.31 13.42
C LEU A 298 28.56 -1.50 14.24
N VAL A 299 28.42 -0.18 14.31
CA VAL A 299 29.28 0.70 15.12
C VAL A 299 29.19 0.32 16.59
N ASN A 300 27.99 0.04 17.11
CA ASN A 300 27.82 -0.40 18.49
C ASN A 300 28.44 -1.78 18.73
N ARG A 301 28.30 -2.71 17.77
CA ARG A 301 28.99 -4.02 17.86
C ARG A 301 30.50 -3.88 17.80
N LEU A 302 31.04 -3.02 16.95
CA LEU A 302 32.48 -2.73 16.89
C LEU A 302 32.99 -2.12 18.19
N ARG A 303 32.24 -1.18 18.78
CA ARG A 303 32.57 -0.63 20.11
C ARG A 303 32.58 -1.73 21.17
N LEU A 304 31.58 -2.62 21.17
CA LEU A 304 31.53 -3.75 22.10
C LEU A 304 32.69 -4.73 21.89
N THR A 305 33.07 -5.05 20.64
CA THR A 305 34.20 -5.94 20.38
C THR A 305 35.53 -5.30 20.77
N THR A 306 35.71 -3.99 20.56
CA THR A 306 36.91 -3.27 21.04
C THR A 306 36.99 -3.27 22.57
N LEU A 307 35.87 -3.06 23.26
CA LEU A 307 35.80 -3.14 24.72
C LEU A 307 36.08 -4.56 25.21
N GLN A 308 35.49 -5.57 24.57
CA GLN A 308 35.75 -6.98 24.89
C GLN A 308 37.22 -7.34 24.68
N ARG A 309 37.84 -6.92 23.58
CA ARG A 309 39.26 -7.11 23.33
C ARG A 309 40.10 -6.43 24.41
N SER A 310 39.77 -5.19 24.78
CA SER A 310 40.49 -4.48 25.84
C SER A 310 40.37 -5.15 27.20
N ALA A 311 39.20 -5.76 27.50
CA ALA A 311 38.97 -6.52 28.72
C ALA A 311 39.75 -7.85 28.72
N LEU A 312 39.74 -8.58 27.62
CA LEU A 312 40.52 -9.82 27.46
C LEU A 312 42.03 -9.57 27.57
N MET A 313 42.52 -8.47 27.01
CA MET A 313 43.94 -8.11 27.09
C MET A 313 44.36 -7.67 28.50
N LYS A 314 43.44 -7.35 29.42
CA LYS A 314 43.79 -7.06 30.82
C LYS A 314 44.17 -8.32 31.60
N ASP A 315 43.61 -9.47 31.26
CA ASP A 315 43.97 -10.75 31.86
C ASP A 315 45.24 -11.32 31.21
N GLY A 316 46.24 -11.65 32.03
CA GLY A 316 47.52 -12.16 31.57
C GLY A 316 47.42 -13.54 30.90
N SER A 317 46.49 -14.38 31.35
CA SER A 317 46.31 -15.75 30.84
C SER A 317 45.79 -15.76 29.39
N TYR A 318 44.73 -14.99 29.13
CA TYR A 318 44.17 -14.83 27.78
C TYR A 318 45.12 -14.08 26.85
N ARG A 319 45.89 -13.11 27.37
CA ARG A 319 46.90 -12.42 26.57
C ARG A 319 47.97 -13.39 26.05
N ALA A 320 48.46 -14.30 26.88
CA ALA A 320 49.43 -15.31 26.48
C ALA A 320 48.88 -16.26 25.41
N GLN A 321 47.65 -16.76 25.59
CA GLN A 321 46.98 -17.62 24.60
C GLN A 321 46.72 -16.90 23.27
N ILE A 322 46.34 -15.63 23.31
CA ILE A 322 46.16 -14.81 22.11
C ILE A 322 47.50 -14.62 21.39
N HIS A 323 48.58 -14.32 22.11
CA HIS A 323 49.92 -14.22 21.52
C HIS A 323 50.35 -15.53 20.87
N GLU A 324 50.22 -16.66 21.58
CA GLU A 324 50.57 -17.99 21.05
C GLU A 324 49.75 -18.32 19.80
N HIS A 325 48.45 -17.99 19.79
CA HIS A 325 47.60 -18.18 18.61
C HIS A 325 48.08 -17.34 17.42
N TRP A 326 48.34 -16.05 17.60
CA TRP A 326 48.81 -15.19 16.51
C TRP A 326 50.21 -15.58 16.04
N GLU A 327 51.08 -16.00 16.93
CA GLU A 327 52.41 -16.52 16.59
C GLU A 327 52.32 -17.83 15.81
N ASN A 328 51.39 -18.73 16.18
CA ASN A 328 51.09 -19.94 15.40
C ASN A 328 50.58 -19.59 13.99
N VAL A 329 49.69 -18.60 13.87
CA VAL A 329 49.17 -18.13 12.57
C VAL A 329 50.28 -17.49 11.73
N GLU A 330 51.15 -16.67 12.32
CA GLU A 330 52.29 -16.07 11.63
C GLU A 330 53.29 -17.14 11.17
N ARG A 331 53.56 -18.14 12.02
CA ARG A 331 54.38 -19.31 11.63
C ARG A 331 53.75 -20.11 10.49
N GLN A 332 52.43 -20.31 10.49
CA GLN A 332 51.72 -20.97 9.39
C GLN A 332 51.74 -20.13 8.11
N ALA A 333 51.55 -18.81 8.21
CA ALA A 333 51.62 -17.88 7.09
C ALA A 333 53.03 -17.85 6.47
N CYS A 334 54.08 -17.83 7.30
CA CYS A 334 55.47 -17.92 6.85
C CYS A 334 55.72 -19.24 6.11
N ARG A 335 55.27 -20.38 6.65
CA ARG A 335 55.37 -21.69 5.99
C ARG A 335 54.60 -21.72 4.66
N ALA A 336 53.39 -21.17 4.62
CA ALA A 336 52.62 -21.06 3.38
C ALA A 336 53.33 -20.17 2.34
N SER A 337 53.89 -19.04 2.78
CA SER A 337 54.63 -18.12 1.91
C SER A 337 55.97 -18.67 1.42
N SER A 338 56.56 -19.65 2.12
CA SER A 338 57.78 -20.34 1.68
C SER A 338 57.53 -21.38 0.57
N ASN A 339 56.26 -21.68 0.25
CA ASN A 339 55.93 -22.61 -0.82
C ASN A 339 56.09 -21.91 -2.19
N PRO A 340 56.91 -22.45 -3.13
CA PRO A 340 57.17 -21.80 -4.41
C PRO A 340 55.91 -21.60 -5.26
N THR A 341 54.91 -22.48 -5.12
CA THR A 341 53.62 -22.36 -5.83
C THR A 341 52.75 -21.20 -5.35
N ILE A 342 52.86 -20.84 -4.06
CA ILE A 342 52.12 -19.73 -3.48
C ILE A 342 52.83 -18.40 -3.79
N GLN A 343 54.16 -18.40 -3.87
CA GLN A 343 54.94 -17.22 -4.29
C GLN A 343 54.64 -16.81 -5.73
N THR A 344 54.56 -17.77 -6.66
CA THR A 344 54.20 -17.50 -8.05
C THR A 344 52.77 -16.98 -8.16
N MET A 345 51.83 -17.54 -7.39
CA MET A 345 50.44 -17.09 -7.31
C MET A 345 50.29 -15.68 -6.69
N LYS A 346 51.12 -15.37 -5.69
CA LYS A 346 51.17 -14.04 -5.07
C LYS A 346 51.72 -12.98 -6.02
N HIS A 347 52.72 -13.35 -6.82
CA HIS A 347 53.30 -12.49 -7.83
C HIS A 347 52.32 -12.23 -8.99
N THR A 348 51.58 -13.25 -9.45
CA THR A 348 50.54 -13.06 -10.48
C THR A 348 49.33 -12.25 -10.00
N MET A 349 49.03 -12.26 -8.70
CA MET A 349 48.00 -11.42 -8.08
C MET A 349 48.50 -10.00 -7.70
N GLY A 350 49.78 -9.66 -7.94
CA GLY A 350 50.35 -8.35 -7.63
C GLY A 350 50.51 -8.05 -6.12
N LEU A 351 50.40 -9.07 -5.27
CA LEU A 351 50.41 -8.93 -3.81
C LEU A 351 51.82 -8.91 -3.19
N SER A 352 52.87 -9.15 -3.98
CA SER A 352 54.27 -9.13 -3.53
C SER A 352 54.77 -7.73 -3.18
N SER A 353 54.36 -6.71 -3.95
CA SER A 353 54.76 -5.31 -3.70
C SER A 353 54.07 -4.72 -2.47
N SER A 354 52.84 -5.17 -2.18
CA SER A 354 52.06 -4.68 -1.04
C SER A 354 52.63 -5.13 0.30
N GLU A 355 53.27 -6.29 0.36
CA GLU A 355 53.83 -6.84 1.59
C GLU A 355 55.12 -6.13 2.00
N ASN A 356 56.01 -5.84 1.05
CA ASN A 356 57.25 -5.07 1.30
C ASN A 356 56.96 -3.65 1.83
N LEU A 357 55.94 -2.98 1.29
CA LEU A 357 55.48 -1.68 1.78
C LEU A 357 54.88 -1.77 3.19
N ASN A 358 54.14 -2.84 3.47
CA ASN A 358 53.52 -3.05 4.79
C ASN A 358 54.61 -3.30 5.86
N HIS A 359 55.64 -4.10 5.54
CA HIS A 359 56.79 -4.32 6.43
C HIS A 359 57.54 -3.03 6.73
N GLN A 360 57.85 -2.23 5.70
CA GLN A 360 58.53 -0.95 5.87
C GLN A 360 57.74 0.03 6.75
N SER A 361 56.42 0.13 6.54
CA SER A 361 55.55 0.98 7.37
C SER A 361 55.41 0.48 8.81
N ARG A 362 55.39 -0.84 9.02
CA ARG A 362 55.36 -1.47 10.34
C ARG A 362 56.66 -1.22 11.11
N ASP A 363 57.80 -1.31 10.42
CA ASP A 363 59.11 -1.10 11.02
C ASP A 363 59.34 0.39 11.35
N GLN A 364 58.83 1.30 10.52
CA GLN A 364 58.79 2.73 10.83
C GLN A 364 57.94 3.01 12.07
N LEU A 365 56.74 2.44 12.15
CA LEU A 365 55.87 2.58 13.33
C LEU A 365 56.53 2.01 14.59
N ARG A 366 57.19 0.86 14.49
CA ARG A 366 57.92 0.24 15.60
C ARG A 366 59.06 1.14 16.09
N SER A 367 59.88 1.65 15.18
CA SER A 367 60.95 2.60 15.51
C SER A 367 60.41 3.87 16.18
N TRP A 368 59.23 4.33 15.75
CA TRP A 368 58.57 5.49 16.36
C TRP A 368 58.07 5.19 17.76
N ILE A 369 57.44 4.03 17.99
CA ILE A 369 56.98 3.61 19.32
C ILE A 369 58.17 3.45 20.26
N ASP A 370 59.25 2.79 19.83
CA ASP A 370 60.45 2.55 20.64
C ASP A 370 61.15 3.88 21.02
N ASN A 371 61.10 4.89 20.14
CA ASN A 371 61.62 6.23 20.42
C ASN A 371 60.73 7.06 21.35
N VAL A 372 59.40 6.85 21.32
CA VAL A 372 58.43 7.64 22.08
C VAL A 372 58.14 7.03 23.46
N TYR A 373 58.21 5.70 23.57
CA TYR A 373 58.00 4.92 24.78
C TYR A 373 59.17 3.93 24.98
N PRO A 374 60.37 4.41 25.36
CA PRO A 374 61.48 3.52 25.68
C PRO A 374 61.06 2.59 26.83
N GLU A 375 61.22 1.28 26.64
CA GLU A 375 61.00 0.32 27.71
C GLU A 375 61.88 0.69 28.92
N PRO A 376 61.35 0.75 30.14
CA PRO A 376 62.18 0.94 31.32
C PRO A 376 63.08 -0.29 31.47
N SER A 377 64.37 -0.13 31.17
CA SER A 377 65.37 -1.15 31.39
C SER A 377 65.40 -1.53 32.87
N PHE A 378 64.88 -2.70 33.22
CA PHE A 378 65.15 -3.34 34.50
C PHE A 378 66.58 -3.90 34.46
N SER A 379 67.56 -3.01 34.56
CA SER A 379 68.97 -3.37 34.74
C SER A 379 69.65 -2.37 35.67
N SER A 380 69.19 -2.33 36.92
CA SER A 380 69.98 -1.88 38.08
C SER A 380 69.23 -2.23 39.37
N TYR A 381 69.45 -3.43 39.88
CA TYR A 381 69.63 -3.70 41.31
C TYR A 381 70.52 -4.93 41.48
#